data_AF-A0A946VP45-F1
#
_entry.id   AF-A0A946VP45-F1
#
_cell.length_a   1.000
_cell.length_b   1.000
_cell.length_c   1.000
_cell.angle_alpha   90.00
_cell.angle_beta   90.00
_cell.angle_gamma   90.00
#
_symmetry.space_group_name_H-M   'P 1'
#
loop_
_entity.id
_entity.type
_entity.pdbx_description
1 polymer ?
#
loop_
_entity_poly.entity_id
_entity_poly.type
_entity_poly.pdbx_seq_one_letter_code
_entity_poly.pdbx_strand_id
1 'polypeptide(L)'
;MEIGPIFRAMLRNKLGVCLIALQIAFTMTVVVNAIYIINERSRLMARPSGLDEANLFFFRSAGFQDAFDEESAIVEDRALLESVPGILSMSVVNSVPLSGSGSSTGVRLVPDTTRPSTGTALYRVDHRAVDTMGLEVIAGENFTEADVLTFQPQDRWTGVKTVISEALATEL
;
A
#
# COMPACT_ATOMS: atom_id res chain seq x y z
N MET A 1 -5.31 35.86 44.77
CA MET A 1 -4.10 35.41 44.05
C MET A 1 -3.48 36.63 43.40
N GLU A 2 -2.27 37.02 43.82
CA GLU A 2 -1.68 38.30 43.43
C GLU A 2 -0.93 38.20 42.09
N ILE A 3 -1.66 38.33 40.98
CA ILE A 3 -1.10 38.36 39.62
C ILE A 3 -0.45 39.73 39.32
N GLY A 4 -0.94 40.80 39.95
CA GLY A 4 -0.48 42.18 39.73
C GLY A 4 1.02 42.43 40.03
N PRO A 5 1.56 41.96 41.16
CA PRO A 5 2.98 42.10 41.48
C PRO A 5 3.89 41.31 40.51
N ILE A 6 3.46 40.14 40.05
CA ILE A 6 4.21 39.29 39.10
C ILE A 6 4.39 40.02 37.76
N PHE A 7 3.31 40.60 37.24
CA PHE A 7 3.36 41.37 35.99
C PHE A 7 4.26 42.62 36.10
N ARG A 8 4.19 43.33 37.22
CA ARG A 8 5.05 44.51 37.49
C ARG A 8 6.53 44.12 37.64
N ALA A 9 6.82 42.97 38.25
CA ALA A 9 8.18 42.46 38.36
C ALA A 9 8.74 42.05 36.99
N MET A 10 7.92 41.42 36.13
CA MET A 10 8.28 41.05 34.76
C MET A 10 8.60 42.28 33.89
N LEU A 11 7.80 43.34 33.99
CA LEU A 11 8.02 44.59 33.23
C LEU A 11 9.31 45.33 33.60
N ARG A 12 9.92 45.02 34.76
CA ARG A 12 11.18 45.64 35.23
C ARG A 12 12.42 45.08 34.54
N ASN A 13 12.37 43.83 34.06
CA ASN A 13 13.45 43.19 33.29
C ASN A 13 12.95 42.68 31.92
N LYS A 14 12.66 43.62 31.03
CA LYS A 14 11.99 43.38 29.73
C LYS A 14 12.72 42.36 28.85
N LEU A 15 14.06 42.39 28.85
CA LEU A 15 14.87 41.47 28.04
C LEU A 15 14.76 40.02 28.54
N GLY A 16 14.91 39.80 29.84
CA GLY A 16 14.81 38.46 30.42
C GLY A 16 13.44 37.82 30.19
N VAL A 17 12.37 38.60 30.38
CA VAL A 17 11.00 38.12 30.15
C VAL A 17 10.73 37.86 28.67
N CYS A 18 11.21 38.72 27.77
CA CYS A 18 11.05 38.52 26.33
C CYS A 18 11.78 37.26 25.85
N LEU A 19 13.01 37.02 26.33
CA LEU A 19 13.77 35.81 25.99
C LEU A 19 13.10 34.54 26.50
N ILE A 20 12.56 34.53 27.73
CA ILE A 20 11.81 33.39 28.27
C ILE A 20 10.54 33.15 27.47
N ALA A 21 9.77 34.21 27.18
CA ALA A 21 8.55 34.08 26.38
C ALA A 21 8.84 33.57 24.96
N LEU A 22 9.90 34.09 24.32
CA LEU A 22 10.35 33.65 23.01
C LEU A 22 10.78 32.18 23.02
N GLN A 23 11.53 31.77 24.04
CA GLN A 23 11.94 30.37 24.19
C GLN A 23 10.73 29.44 24.35
N ILE A 24 9.79 29.78 25.23
CA ILE A 24 8.56 28.99 25.44
C ILE A 24 7.72 28.93 24.16
N ALA A 25 7.58 30.06 23.45
CA ALA A 25 6.86 30.12 22.18
C ALA A 25 7.53 29.23 21.12
N PHE A 26 8.87 29.27 21.03
CA PHE A 26 9.62 28.46 20.09
C PHE A 26 9.51 26.96 20.40
N THR A 27 9.68 26.55 21.67
CA THR A 27 9.54 25.14 22.05
C THR A 27 8.12 24.64 21.84
N MET A 28 7.10 25.43 22.19
CA MET A 28 5.69 25.10 21.95
C MET A 28 5.40 24.95 20.45
N THR A 29 5.93 25.83 19.60
CA THR A 29 5.77 25.75 18.15
C THR A 29 6.35 24.45 17.60
N VAL A 30 7.55 24.07 18.04
CA VAL A 30 8.19 22.80 17.63
C VAL A 30 7.37 21.60 18.09
N VAL A 31 6.89 21.59 19.34
CA VAL A 31 6.10 20.48 19.89
C VAL A 31 4.76 20.33 19.17
N VAL A 32 4.04 21.42 18.94
CA VAL A 32 2.76 21.41 18.22
C VAL A 32 2.94 20.89 16.79
N ASN A 33 3.98 21.35 16.08
CA ASN A 33 4.29 20.85 14.74
C ASN A 33 4.66 19.35 14.74
N ALA A 34 5.42 18.89 15.73
CA ALA A 34 5.78 17.48 15.85
C ALA A 34 4.54 16.59 16.09
N ILE A 35 3.65 17.00 17.02
CA ILE A 35 2.40 16.29 17.29
C ILE A 35 1.51 16.25 16.04
N TYR A 36 1.43 17.36 15.31
CA TYR A 36 0.67 17.43 14.06
C TYR A 36 1.17 16.40 13.03
N ILE A 37 2.49 16.34 12.80
CA ILE A 37 3.10 15.37 11.87
C ILE A 37 2.84 13.92 12.32
N ILE A 38 2.93 13.65 13.63
CA ILE A 38 2.65 12.30 14.18
C ILE A 38 1.20 11.90 13.94
N ASN A 39 0.25 12.79 14.23
CA ASN A 39 -1.17 12.51 14.04
C ASN A 39 -1.51 12.33 12.55
N GLU A 40 -0.93 13.17 11.69
CA GLU A 40 -1.13 13.06 10.25
C GLU A 40 -0.59 11.73 9.72
N ARG A 41 0.62 11.34 10.14
CA ARG A 41 1.20 10.05 9.79
C ARG A 41 0.35 8.88 10.31
N SER A 42 -0.14 8.97 11.54
CA SER A 42 -1.03 7.95 12.12
C SER A 42 -2.33 7.83 11.32
N ARG A 43 -2.92 8.95 10.90
CA ARG A 43 -4.12 8.97 10.05
C ARG A 43 -3.86 8.33 8.68
N LEU A 44 -2.72 8.63 8.05
CA LEU A 44 -2.34 8.02 6.77
C LEU A 44 -2.09 6.51 6.91
N MET A 45 -1.48 6.06 8.01
CA MET A 45 -1.27 4.63 8.29
C MET A 45 -2.56 3.89 8.65
N ALA A 46 -3.56 4.58 9.20
CA ALA A 46 -4.87 4.01 9.53
C ALA A 46 -5.83 3.99 8.33
N ARG A 47 -5.40 4.46 7.15
CA ARG A 47 -6.19 4.39 5.93
C ARG A 47 -6.42 2.91 5.57
N PRO A 48 -7.67 2.48 5.32
CA PRO A 48 -7.95 1.12 4.85
C PRO A 48 -7.15 0.81 3.58
N SER A 49 -6.55 -0.38 3.50
CA SER A 49 -5.83 -0.81 2.30
C SER A 49 -6.73 -0.98 1.07
N GLY A 50 -8.03 -1.21 1.31
CA GLY A 50 -8.99 -1.63 0.29
C GLY A 50 -9.06 -3.15 0.09
N LEU A 51 -8.27 -3.92 0.84
CA LEU A 51 -8.34 -5.38 0.90
C LEU A 51 -9.15 -5.84 2.11
N ASP A 52 -9.67 -7.06 2.08
CA ASP A 52 -10.29 -7.70 3.23
C ASP A 52 -9.23 -8.20 4.25
N GLU A 53 -8.53 -7.24 4.88
CA GLU A 53 -7.38 -7.50 5.77
C GLU A 53 -7.68 -8.47 6.93
N ALA A 54 -8.93 -8.52 7.41
CA ALA A 54 -9.31 -9.34 8.56
C ALA A 54 -9.44 -10.83 8.21
N ASN A 55 -9.73 -11.15 6.94
CA ASN A 55 -9.95 -12.53 6.46
C ASN A 55 -8.82 -13.03 5.55
N LEU A 56 -7.79 -12.20 5.32
CA LEU A 56 -6.64 -12.52 4.50
C LEU A 56 -5.45 -12.95 5.36
N PHE A 57 -4.77 -13.99 4.91
CA PHE A 57 -3.44 -14.33 5.35
C PHE A 57 -2.57 -14.66 4.14
N PHE A 58 -1.26 -14.50 4.30
CA PHE A 58 -0.30 -14.92 3.27
C PHE A 58 0.70 -15.89 3.87
N PHE A 59 1.19 -16.79 3.04
CA PHE A 59 2.35 -17.62 3.33
C PHE A 59 3.25 -17.63 2.11
N ARG A 60 4.50 -18.02 2.30
CA ARG A 60 5.46 -18.18 1.21
C ARG A 60 5.96 -19.62 1.24
N SER A 61 5.80 -20.31 0.12
CA SER A 61 6.44 -21.60 -0.14
C SER A 61 7.69 -21.36 -0.99
N ALA A 62 8.73 -22.17 -0.78
CA ALA A 62 9.97 -22.11 -1.56
C ALA A 62 10.47 -23.53 -1.82
N GLY A 63 10.67 -23.86 -3.10
CA GLY A 63 11.31 -25.11 -3.51
C GLY A 63 12.82 -25.04 -3.35
N PHE A 64 13.42 -26.14 -2.86
CA PHE A 64 14.87 -26.22 -2.58
C PHE A 64 15.67 -27.01 -3.62
N GLN A 65 15.01 -27.55 -4.65
CA GLN A 65 15.62 -28.49 -5.59
C GLN A 65 15.85 -27.81 -6.95
N ASP A 66 16.96 -28.11 -7.61
CA ASP A 66 17.40 -27.45 -8.87
C ASP A 66 16.40 -27.57 -10.03
N ALA A 67 15.52 -28.59 -10.00
CA ALA A 67 14.45 -28.81 -10.96
C ALA A 67 13.08 -28.84 -10.28
N PHE A 68 12.84 -27.92 -9.34
CA PHE A 68 11.54 -27.79 -8.69
C PHE A 68 10.48 -27.32 -9.70
N ASP A 69 9.44 -28.13 -9.87
CA ASP A 69 8.28 -27.79 -10.67
C ASP A 69 7.31 -26.93 -9.86
N GLU A 70 7.48 -25.62 -9.97
CA GLU A 70 6.67 -24.63 -9.26
C GLU A 70 5.19 -24.68 -9.68
N GLU A 71 4.91 -24.98 -10.96
CA GLU A 71 3.53 -25.04 -11.46
C GLU A 71 2.77 -26.21 -10.84
N SER A 72 3.37 -27.40 -10.86
CA SER A 72 2.75 -28.59 -10.23
C SER A 72 2.57 -28.39 -8.72
N ALA A 73 3.56 -27.79 -8.05
CA ALA A 73 3.47 -27.52 -6.62
C ALA A 73 2.35 -26.52 -6.28
N ILE A 74 2.17 -25.46 -7.08
CA ILE A 74 1.06 -24.52 -6.89
C ILE A 74 -0.30 -25.20 -7.02
N VAL A 75 -0.45 -26.12 -7.98
CA VAL A 75 -1.70 -26.86 -8.18
C VAL A 75 -1.99 -27.79 -7.00
N GLU A 76 -0.97 -28.49 -6.50
CA GLU A 76 -1.10 -29.38 -5.35
C GLU A 76 -1.37 -28.61 -4.05
N ASP A 77 -0.60 -27.55 -3.77
CA ASP A 77 -0.77 -26.68 -2.60
C ASP A 77 -2.18 -26.07 -2.58
N ARG A 78 -2.68 -25.64 -3.75
CA ARG A 78 -4.04 -25.12 -3.87
C ARG A 78 -5.08 -26.17 -3.52
N ALA A 79 -5.01 -27.35 -4.13
CA ALA A 79 -5.97 -28.42 -3.86
C ALA A 79 -5.96 -28.82 -2.38
N LEU A 80 -4.78 -28.83 -1.75
CA LEU A 80 -4.62 -29.08 -0.32
C LEU A 80 -5.27 -27.97 0.52
N LEU A 81 -4.99 -26.70 0.24
CA LEU A 81 -5.52 -25.58 1.01
C LEU A 81 -7.04 -25.44 0.87
N GLU A 82 -7.58 -25.64 -0.34
CA GLU A 82 -9.02 -25.63 -0.56
C GLU A 82 -9.75 -26.77 0.17
N SER A 83 -9.04 -27.85 0.52
CA SER A 83 -9.60 -28.93 1.36
C SER A 83 -9.71 -28.57 2.85
N VAL A 84 -9.02 -27.50 3.30
CA VAL A 84 -9.03 -27.08 4.70
C VAL A 84 -10.32 -26.31 5.02
N PRO A 85 -11.12 -26.76 6.01
CA PRO A 85 -12.32 -26.05 6.42
C PRO A 85 -12.01 -24.61 6.85
N GLY A 86 -12.71 -23.65 6.26
CA GLY A 86 -12.56 -22.22 6.55
C GLY A 86 -11.76 -21.44 5.51
N ILE A 87 -11.08 -22.11 4.58
CA ILE A 87 -10.46 -21.45 3.42
C ILE A 87 -11.53 -21.28 2.32
N LEU A 88 -11.83 -20.03 1.95
CA LEU A 88 -12.85 -19.72 0.93
C LEU A 88 -12.27 -19.63 -0.48
N SER A 89 -11.06 -19.08 -0.61
CA SER A 89 -10.37 -18.92 -1.88
C SER A 89 -8.87 -18.73 -1.65
N MET A 90 -8.08 -19.11 -2.65
CA MET A 90 -6.64 -18.91 -2.69
C MET A 90 -6.26 -18.26 -4.02
N SER A 91 -5.32 -17.33 -3.99
CA SER A 91 -4.71 -16.74 -5.17
C SER A 91 -3.20 -16.67 -5.02
N VAL A 92 -2.47 -16.97 -6.09
CA VAL A 92 -1.01 -16.81 -6.14
C VAL A 92 -0.68 -15.40 -6.58
N VAL A 93 0.23 -14.75 -5.84
CA VAL A 93 0.65 -13.37 -6.10
C VAL A 93 2.17 -13.25 -6.08
N ASN A 94 2.73 -12.40 -6.94
CA ASN A 94 4.18 -12.14 -6.93
C ASN A 94 4.66 -11.35 -5.71
N SER A 95 3.79 -10.54 -5.12
CA SER A 95 4.10 -9.72 -3.94
C SER A 95 2.83 -9.36 -3.20
N VAL A 96 2.90 -9.35 -1.87
CA VAL A 96 1.79 -8.93 -1.01
C VAL A 96 1.61 -7.41 -1.13
N PRO A 97 0.40 -6.91 -1.46
CA PRO A 97 0.15 -5.47 -1.51
C PRO A 97 0.49 -4.79 -0.18
N LEU A 98 1.01 -3.57 -0.25
CA LEU A 98 1.42 -2.77 0.93
C LEU A 98 2.46 -3.43 1.86
N SER A 99 3.14 -4.50 1.45
CA SER A 99 4.21 -5.13 2.24
C SER A 99 5.53 -4.34 2.30
N GLY A 100 5.59 -3.17 1.65
CA GLY A 100 6.77 -2.29 1.60
C GLY A 100 7.78 -2.65 0.51
N SER A 101 7.55 -3.73 -0.24
CA SER A 101 8.34 -4.14 -1.40
C SER A 101 7.43 -4.71 -2.49
N GLY A 102 7.90 -4.71 -3.74
CA GLY A 102 7.13 -5.23 -4.86
C GLY A 102 7.65 -4.73 -6.19
N SER A 103 6.85 -4.95 -7.23
CA SER A 103 7.11 -4.44 -8.58
C SER A 103 6.32 -3.16 -8.82
N SER A 104 6.93 -2.18 -9.48
CA SER A 104 6.27 -0.98 -9.97
C SER A 104 6.49 -0.83 -11.48
N THR A 105 5.56 -0.15 -12.13
CA THR A 105 5.62 0.14 -13.56
C THR A 105 5.03 1.52 -13.85
N GLY A 106 5.27 2.05 -15.04
CA GLY A 106 4.67 3.28 -15.53
C GLY A 106 3.65 2.98 -16.62
N VAL A 107 2.42 3.45 -16.46
CA VAL A 107 1.34 3.28 -17.44
C VAL A 107 1.01 4.58 -18.16
N ARG A 108 0.53 4.46 -19.41
CA ARG A 108 0.14 5.57 -20.29
C ARG A 108 -1.08 5.14 -21.11
N LEU A 109 -2.02 6.06 -21.36
CA LEU A 109 -3.17 5.82 -22.23
C LEU A 109 -2.81 5.72 -23.72
N VAL A 110 -1.77 6.46 -24.13
CA VAL A 110 -1.33 6.54 -25.53
C VAL A 110 0.09 5.99 -25.61
N PRO A 111 0.44 5.22 -26.67
CA PRO A 111 1.78 4.71 -26.89
C PRO A 111 2.76 5.81 -27.37
N ASP A 112 2.79 6.93 -26.65
CA ASP A 112 3.67 8.07 -26.88
C ASP A 112 4.66 8.17 -25.72
N THR A 113 5.93 7.84 -26.00
CA THR A 113 7.00 7.81 -25.00
C THR A 113 7.45 9.20 -24.56
N THR A 114 7.02 10.26 -25.24
CA THR A 114 7.34 11.64 -24.86
C THR A 114 6.44 12.17 -23.74
N ARG A 115 5.27 11.56 -23.54
CA ARG A 115 4.35 11.91 -22.45
C ARG A 115 4.81 11.31 -21.13
N PRO A 116 4.60 11.96 -19.99
CA PRO A 116 4.85 11.35 -18.68
C PRO A 116 3.98 10.09 -18.48
N SER A 117 4.50 9.10 -17.75
CA SER A 117 3.73 7.94 -17.29
C SER A 117 3.27 8.13 -15.86
N THR A 118 2.10 7.59 -15.54
CA THR A 118 1.63 7.46 -14.17
C THR A 118 2.27 6.23 -13.55
N GLY A 119 2.97 6.40 -12.43
CA GLY A 119 3.62 5.32 -11.71
C GLY A 119 2.61 4.51 -10.90
N THR A 120 2.63 3.19 -11.01
CA THR A 120 1.73 2.30 -10.27
C THR A 120 2.46 1.04 -9.79
N ALA A 121 1.95 0.42 -8.74
CA ALA A 121 2.33 -0.94 -8.39
C ALA A 121 1.80 -1.93 -9.44
N LEU A 122 2.55 -2.99 -9.69
CA LEU A 122 2.18 -4.08 -10.59
C LEU A 122 2.11 -5.38 -9.82
N TYR A 123 0.90 -5.94 -9.75
CA TYR A 123 0.63 -7.24 -9.15
C TYR A 123 0.32 -8.24 -10.25
N ARG A 124 1.06 -9.35 -10.26
CA ARG A 124 0.77 -10.52 -11.08
C ARG A 124 -0.01 -11.48 -10.23
N VAL A 125 -1.19 -11.83 -10.72
CA VAL A 125 -2.18 -12.57 -9.96
C VAL A 125 -2.90 -13.56 -10.87
N ASP A 126 -3.55 -14.56 -10.29
CA ASP A 126 -4.44 -15.46 -11.02
C ASP A 126 -5.87 -14.91 -11.10
N HIS A 127 -6.76 -15.66 -11.76
CA HIS A 127 -8.14 -15.25 -11.98
C HIS A 127 -8.99 -15.10 -10.69
N ARG A 128 -8.55 -15.69 -9.58
CA ARG A 128 -9.26 -15.67 -8.29
C ARG A 128 -8.84 -14.51 -7.40
N ALA A 129 -7.91 -13.68 -7.84
CA ALA A 129 -7.31 -12.66 -7.00
C ALA A 129 -8.31 -11.62 -6.50
N VAL A 130 -9.23 -11.21 -7.37
CA VAL A 130 -10.31 -10.28 -7.03
C VAL A 130 -11.15 -10.84 -5.89
N ASP A 131 -11.65 -12.07 -6.03
CA ASP A 131 -12.49 -12.71 -5.02
C ASP A 131 -11.72 -12.98 -3.73
N THR A 132 -10.49 -13.48 -3.84
CA THR A 132 -9.62 -13.80 -2.69
C THR A 132 -9.33 -12.55 -1.87
N MET A 133 -9.05 -11.43 -2.53
CA MET A 133 -8.70 -10.17 -1.86
C MET A 133 -9.92 -9.35 -1.39
N GLY A 134 -11.14 -9.79 -1.69
CA GLY A 134 -12.36 -9.06 -1.39
C GLY A 134 -12.53 -7.78 -2.23
N LEU A 135 -12.00 -7.78 -3.45
CA LEU A 135 -12.10 -6.65 -4.37
C LEU A 135 -13.40 -6.70 -5.18
N GLU A 136 -13.85 -5.55 -5.67
CA GLU A 136 -15.03 -5.43 -6.52
C GLU A 136 -14.66 -4.91 -7.91
N VAL A 137 -15.19 -5.55 -8.96
CA VAL A 137 -15.06 -5.07 -10.34
C VAL A 137 -16.22 -4.14 -10.65
N ILE A 138 -15.94 -2.84 -10.65
CA ILE A 138 -16.94 -1.79 -10.92
C ILE A 138 -17.17 -1.53 -12.43
N ALA A 139 -16.22 -1.92 -13.28
CA ALA A 139 -16.28 -1.75 -14.73
C ALA A 139 -15.41 -2.79 -15.45
N GLY A 140 -15.88 -3.28 -16.60
CA GLY A 140 -15.19 -4.30 -17.39
C GLY A 140 -15.46 -5.71 -16.89
N GLU A 141 -14.48 -6.59 -17.02
CA GLU A 141 -14.59 -8.01 -16.68
C GLU A 141 -13.39 -8.44 -15.83
N ASN A 142 -13.64 -9.33 -14.86
CA ASN A 142 -12.56 -10.00 -14.15
C ASN A 142 -11.78 -10.93 -15.10
N PHE A 143 -10.60 -11.36 -14.66
CA PHE A 143 -9.83 -12.42 -15.29
C PHE A 143 -10.62 -13.74 -15.35
N THR A 144 -10.39 -14.50 -16.42
CA THR A 144 -10.85 -15.88 -16.57
C THR A 144 -9.66 -16.83 -16.46
N GLU A 145 -9.90 -18.13 -16.29
CA GLU A 145 -8.83 -19.14 -16.28
C GLU A 145 -7.95 -19.09 -17.54
N ALA A 146 -8.53 -18.78 -18.70
CA ALA A 146 -7.81 -18.66 -19.97
C ALA A 146 -6.92 -17.41 -20.06
N ASP A 147 -7.16 -16.40 -19.20
CA ASP A 147 -6.34 -15.19 -19.13
C ASP A 147 -5.06 -15.40 -18.29
N VAL A 148 -4.97 -16.50 -17.53
CA VAL A 148 -3.82 -16.80 -16.67
C VAL A 148 -2.69 -17.40 -17.51
N LEU A 149 -1.56 -16.70 -17.53
CA LEU A 149 -0.38 -17.09 -18.31
C LEU A 149 0.80 -17.36 -17.38
N THR A 150 1.57 -18.40 -17.65
CA THR A 150 2.90 -18.57 -17.05
C THR A 150 3.85 -17.58 -17.69
N PHE A 151 4.34 -16.63 -16.90
CA PHE A 151 5.22 -15.57 -17.39
C PHE A 151 6.69 -15.94 -17.19
N GLN A 152 7.44 -16.10 -18.28
CA GLN A 152 8.90 -16.22 -18.24
C GLN A 152 9.56 -14.84 -18.31
N PRO A 153 10.78 -14.65 -17.76
CA PRO A 153 11.48 -13.36 -17.78
C PRO A 153 11.69 -12.75 -19.17
N GLN A 154 11.62 -13.57 -20.22
CA GLN A 154 11.84 -13.21 -21.62
C GLN A 154 10.54 -12.82 -22.35
N ASP A 155 9.39 -13.02 -21.73
CA ASP A 155 8.09 -12.73 -22.33
C ASP A 155 7.81 -11.23 -22.38
N ARG A 156 7.03 -10.84 -23.39
CA ARG A 156 6.58 -9.45 -23.57
C ARG A 156 5.18 -9.27 -22.99
N TRP A 157 4.99 -8.15 -22.29
CA TRP A 157 3.73 -7.74 -21.67
C TRP A 157 2.67 -7.21 -22.66
N THR A 158 2.67 -7.68 -23.90
CA THR A 158 1.78 -7.18 -24.95
C THR A 158 0.51 -8.01 -25.03
N GLY A 159 -0.65 -7.37 -24.96
CA GLY A 159 -1.95 -8.05 -25.11
C GLY A 159 -2.41 -8.83 -23.88
N VAL A 160 -1.78 -8.62 -22.73
CA VAL A 160 -2.18 -9.23 -21.46
C VAL A 160 -3.37 -8.47 -20.89
N LYS A 161 -4.43 -9.19 -20.52
CA LYS A 161 -5.57 -8.60 -19.81
C LYS A 161 -5.06 -7.96 -18.52
N THR A 162 -5.54 -6.75 -18.21
CA THR A 162 -5.08 -5.98 -17.05
C THR A 162 -6.28 -5.38 -16.34
N VAL A 163 -6.32 -5.51 -15.02
CA VAL A 163 -7.27 -4.81 -14.15
C VAL A 163 -6.51 -3.68 -13.44
N ILE A 164 -7.11 -2.50 -13.41
CA ILE A 164 -6.55 -1.31 -12.75
C ILE A 164 -7.47 -0.84 -11.64
N SER A 165 -6.92 -0.19 -10.62
CA SER A 165 -7.72 0.43 -9.58
C SER A 165 -8.50 1.64 -10.11
N GLU A 166 -9.64 1.94 -9.50
CA GLU A 166 -10.44 3.13 -9.84
C GLU A 166 -9.61 4.42 -9.74
N ALA A 167 -8.75 4.52 -8.71
CA ALA A 167 -7.87 5.66 -8.51
C ALA A 167 -6.91 5.85 -9.69
N LEU A 168 -6.30 4.75 -10.18
CA LEU A 168 -5.42 4.81 -11.35
C LEU A 168 -6.21 5.15 -12.63
N ALA A 169 -7.41 4.58 -12.78
CA ALA A 169 -8.27 4.87 -13.93
C ALA A 169 -8.69 6.35 -14.00
N THR A 170 -8.85 7.00 -12.84
CA THR A 170 -9.22 8.43 -12.75
C THR A 170 -8.02 9.36 -12.99
N GLU A 171 -6.80 8.89 -12.70
CA GLU A 171 -5.57 9.66 -12.90
C GLU A 171 -5.04 9.61 -14.34
N LEU A 172 -5.43 8.59 -15.12
CA LEU A 172 -5.04 8.39 -16.51
C LEU A 172 -5.82 9.27 -17.49
#